data_AF-A0A7C7MLQ0-F1
#
_entry.id   AF-A0A7C7MLQ0-F1
#
_cell.length_a   1.000
_cell.length_b   1.000
_cell.length_c   1.000
_cell.angle_alpha   90.00
_cell.angle_beta   90.00
_cell.angle_gamma   90.00
#
_symmetry.space_group_name_H-M   'P 1'
#
loop_
_entity.id
_entity.type
_entity.pdbx_description
1 polymer ?
#
loop_
_entity_poly.entity_id
_entity_poly.type
_entity_poly.pdbx_seq_one_letter_code
_entity_poly.pdbx_strand_id
1 'polypeptide(L)'
;MSFVQKPKRSIWTWGYQQNEPTNSERQKHAVELSRKIGIEIIPPKIPLAEELILRPSRIKIPDNLSSYCFTDNYERALHSYGAERELAALGEFPNPPDVVSHPSTEDELVQVLEWCDKYNYVTIPYGGGSSVVGGVTPPDDKGPIVTIDMDQFDQVYMDLNLRGS
;
A
#
# COMPACT_ATOMS: atom_id res chain seq x y z
N MET A 1 14.47 -8.28 -13.24
CA MET A 1 13.54 -9.44 -13.32
C MET A 1 12.16 -8.85 -13.52
N SER A 2 11.15 -9.61 -13.96
CA SER A 2 9.79 -9.04 -14.00
C SER A 2 9.21 -8.95 -12.59
N PHE A 3 8.33 -7.98 -12.34
CA PHE A 3 7.52 -7.89 -11.12
C PHE A 3 6.97 -9.26 -10.70
N VAL A 4 7.11 -9.60 -9.42
CA VAL A 4 6.57 -10.81 -8.83
C VAL A 4 5.43 -10.45 -7.88
N GLN A 5 4.22 -10.90 -8.21
CA GLN A 5 3.05 -10.70 -7.37
C GLN A 5 3.26 -11.35 -5.99
N LYS A 6 3.19 -10.53 -4.94
CA LYS A 6 3.21 -11.00 -3.54
C LYS A 6 1.79 -11.28 -3.03
N PRO A 7 1.62 -12.12 -1.98
CA PRO A 7 0.33 -12.31 -1.33
C PRO A 7 -0.25 -10.97 -0.85
N LYS A 8 -1.54 -10.76 -1.09
CA LYS A 8 -2.18 -9.48 -0.75
C LYS A 8 -2.17 -9.25 0.76
N ARG A 9 -1.61 -8.11 1.17
CA ARG A 9 -1.81 -7.50 2.50
C ARG A 9 -3.23 -6.97 2.64
N SER A 10 -3.74 -6.98 3.87
CA SER A 10 -5.02 -6.35 4.18
C SER A 10 -4.93 -4.83 4.00
N ILE A 11 -5.96 -4.24 3.40
CA ILE A 11 -6.06 -2.78 3.22
C ILE A 11 -6.53 -2.07 4.49
N TRP A 12 -7.15 -2.78 5.43
CA TRP A 12 -7.82 -2.18 6.59
C TRP A 12 -7.31 -2.70 7.94
N THR A 13 -6.61 -3.84 7.96
CA THR A 13 -6.00 -4.39 9.18
C THR A 13 -4.57 -4.85 8.92
N TRP A 14 -3.97 -5.50 9.90
CA TRP A 14 -2.61 -6.02 9.85
C TRP A 14 -2.53 -7.38 9.17
N GLY A 15 -1.41 -7.62 8.48
CA GLY A 15 -1.10 -8.92 7.89
C GLY A 15 -1.73 -9.14 6.51
N TYR A 16 -1.91 -10.41 6.15
CA TYR A 16 -2.41 -10.82 4.85
C TYR A 16 -3.95 -10.81 4.79
N GLN A 17 -4.49 -10.48 3.62
CA GLN A 17 -5.92 -10.48 3.33
C GLN A 17 -6.55 -11.85 3.62
N GLN A 18 -5.84 -12.94 3.30
CA GLN A 18 -6.32 -14.30 3.57
C GLN A 18 -6.46 -14.65 5.06
N ASN A 19 -5.85 -13.86 5.94
CA ASN A 19 -5.86 -14.06 7.39
C ASN A 19 -6.82 -13.06 8.09
N GLU A 20 -7.58 -12.28 7.33
CA GLU A 20 -8.54 -11.34 7.89
C GLU A 20 -9.64 -12.08 8.66
N PRO A 21 -10.12 -11.51 9.78
CA PRO A 21 -11.24 -12.10 10.50
C PRO A 21 -12.50 -12.08 9.63
N THR A 22 -13.20 -13.20 9.60
CA THR A 22 -14.47 -13.33 8.89
C THR A 22 -15.54 -12.41 9.48
N ASN A 23 -16.58 -12.10 8.70
CA ASN A 23 -17.72 -11.32 9.20
C ASN A 23 -18.36 -11.92 10.45
N SER A 24 -18.45 -13.26 10.53
CA SER A 24 -19.02 -13.94 11.70
C SER A 24 -18.15 -13.75 12.95
N GLU A 25 -16.83 -13.85 12.81
CA GLU A 25 -15.89 -13.62 13.92
C GLU A 25 -15.94 -12.17 14.41
N ARG A 26 -15.98 -11.20 13.50
CA ARG A 26 -16.11 -9.78 13.85
C ARG A 26 -17.43 -9.50 14.59
N GLN A 27 -18.54 -10.06 14.14
CA GLN A 27 -19.84 -9.94 14.80
C GLN A 27 -19.83 -10.55 16.21
N LYS A 28 -19.28 -11.76 16.38
CA LYS A 28 -19.13 -12.41 17.69
C LYS A 28 -18.30 -11.55 18.65
N HIS A 29 -17.16 -11.05 18.18
CA HIS A 29 -16.29 -10.20 18.98
C HIS A 29 -16.97 -8.88 19.38
N ALA A 30 -17.74 -8.28 18.46
CA ALA A 30 -18.49 -7.06 18.75
C ALA A 30 -19.55 -7.29 19.84
N VAL A 31 -20.26 -8.42 19.84
CA VAL A 31 -21.23 -8.78 20.90
C VAL A 31 -20.54 -8.95 22.26
N GLU A 32 -19.39 -9.63 22.29
CA GLU A 32 -18.61 -9.81 23.52
C GLU A 32 -18.11 -8.48 24.08
N LEU A 33 -17.56 -7.63 23.21
CA LEU A 33 -17.07 -6.32 23.59
C LEU A 33 -18.22 -5.43 24.07
N SER A 34 -19.38 -5.47 23.40
CA SER A 34 -20.58 -4.71 23.79
C SER A 34 -21.01 -5.03 25.22
N ARG A 35 -21.02 -6.32 25.59
CA ARG A 35 -21.34 -6.75 26.96
C ARG A 35 -20.33 -6.25 27.97
N LYS A 36 -19.04 -6.24 27.61
CA LYS A 36 -17.95 -5.83 28.50
C LYS A 36 -17.96 -4.32 28.76
N ILE A 37 -18.26 -3.51 27.74
CA ILE A 37 -18.21 -2.04 27.85
C ILE A 37 -19.57 -1.40 28.15
N GLY A 38 -20.67 -2.14 28.03
CA GLY A 38 -22.03 -1.65 28.26
C GLY A 38 -22.59 -0.74 27.17
N ILE A 39 -21.99 -0.76 25.97
CA ILE A 39 -22.38 0.04 24.80
C ILE A 39 -22.50 -0.92 23.61
N GLU A 40 -23.56 -0.76 22.81
CA GLU A 40 -23.72 -1.56 21.59
C GLU A 40 -22.64 -1.22 20.55
N ILE A 41 -21.93 -2.24 20.07
CA ILE A 41 -20.94 -2.14 19.01
C ILE A 41 -21.44 -2.94 17.82
N ILE A 42 -21.51 -2.25 16.67
CA ILE A 42 -21.83 -2.86 15.38
C ILE A 42 -20.57 -2.76 14.51
N PRO A 43 -19.96 -3.88 14.10
CA PRO A 43 -18.78 -3.84 13.25
C PRO A 43 -19.16 -3.32 11.86
N PRO A 44 -18.38 -2.41 11.25
CA PRO A 44 -18.69 -1.89 9.92
C PRO A 44 -18.55 -2.99 8.86
N LYS A 45 -19.19 -2.81 7.70
CA LYS A 45 -18.88 -3.60 6.51
C LYS A 45 -17.44 -3.25 6.10
N ILE A 46 -16.59 -4.27 5.98
CA ILE A 46 -15.25 -4.05 5.43
C ILE A 46 -15.37 -3.88 3.92
N PRO A 47 -14.76 -2.83 3.34
CA PRO A 47 -14.75 -2.63 1.90
C PRO A 47 -13.86 -3.68 1.23
N LEU A 48 -14.30 -4.20 0.08
CA LEU A 48 -13.38 -4.88 -0.84
C LEU A 48 -12.66 -3.83 -1.67
N ALA A 49 -11.38 -4.06 -1.98
CA ALA A 49 -10.59 -3.10 -2.76
C ALA A 49 -11.24 -2.77 -4.12
N GLU A 50 -11.80 -3.77 -4.80
CA GLU A 50 -12.53 -3.61 -6.06
C GLU A 50 -13.84 -2.82 -5.95
N GLU A 51 -14.44 -2.75 -4.75
CA GLU A 51 -15.65 -1.97 -4.48
C GLU A 51 -15.36 -0.50 -4.11
N LEU A 52 -14.07 -0.14 -3.92
CA LEU A 52 -13.70 1.22 -3.52
C LEU A 52 -13.97 2.23 -4.64
N ILE A 53 -14.58 3.35 -4.27
CA ILE A 53 -14.75 4.49 -5.16
C ILE A 53 -13.62 5.48 -4.87
N LEU A 54 -12.45 5.23 -5.46
CA LEU A 54 -11.30 6.12 -5.36
C LEU A 54 -11.38 7.21 -6.43
N ARG A 55 -10.80 8.38 -6.14
CA ARG A 55 -10.54 9.38 -7.19
C ARG A 55 -9.76 8.72 -8.34
N PRO A 56 -10.00 9.05 -9.62
CA PRO A 56 -9.16 8.55 -10.72
C PRO A 56 -7.68 8.94 -10.52
N SER A 57 -6.78 8.10 -11.04
CA SER A 57 -5.37 8.48 -11.13
C SER A 57 -5.21 9.68 -12.06
N ARG A 58 -4.40 10.65 -11.63
CA ARG A 58 -4.05 11.84 -12.41
C ARG A 58 -2.88 11.58 -13.37
N ILE A 59 -2.27 10.40 -13.28
CA ILE A 59 -1.04 10.03 -14.01
C ILE A 59 -1.35 8.94 -15.03
N LYS A 60 -0.82 9.10 -16.24
CA LYS A 60 -0.76 8.01 -17.23
C LYS A 60 0.62 7.34 -17.17
N ILE A 61 0.63 6.04 -16.91
CA ILE A 61 1.86 5.24 -16.88
C ILE A 61 2.39 5.08 -18.31
N PRO A 62 3.68 5.39 -18.58
CA PRO A 62 4.29 5.12 -19.87
C PRO A 62 4.57 3.62 -20.07
N ASP A 63 4.58 3.17 -21.33
CA ASP A 63 4.63 1.73 -21.67
C ASP A 63 5.86 1.02 -21.07
N ASN A 64 7.01 1.69 -20.98
CA ASN A 64 8.25 1.12 -20.42
C ASN A 64 8.20 0.88 -18.90
N LEU A 65 7.26 1.50 -18.18
CA LEU A 65 7.08 1.32 -16.73
C LEU A 65 5.87 0.43 -16.40
N SER A 66 5.04 0.10 -17.40
CA SER A 66 3.73 -0.54 -17.23
C SER A 66 3.77 -1.95 -16.63
N SER A 67 4.93 -2.62 -16.67
CA SER A 67 5.10 -3.97 -16.13
C SER A 67 5.28 -4.02 -14.60
N TYR A 68 5.58 -2.89 -13.97
CA TYR A 68 5.81 -2.78 -12.52
C TYR A 68 5.21 -1.51 -11.90
N CYS A 69 4.33 -0.81 -12.62
CA CYS A 69 3.57 0.33 -12.11
C CYS A 69 2.07 0.07 -12.26
N PHE A 70 1.31 0.36 -11.21
CA PHE A 70 -0.10 0.00 -11.11
C PHE A 70 -0.95 1.19 -10.65
N THR A 71 -2.22 1.16 -11.08
CA THR A 71 -3.23 2.18 -10.73
C THR A 71 -4.54 1.57 -10.24
N ASP A 72 -4.56 0.25 -10.00
CA ASP A 72 -5.76 -0.41 -9.49
C ASP A 72 -6.05 0.00 -8.04
N ASN A 73 -7.29 -0.22 -7.62
CA ASN A 73 -7.74 0.20 -6.31
C ASN A 73 -7.01 -0.49 -5.17
N TYR A 74 -6.59 -1.76 -5.34
CA TYR A 74 -5.92 -2.48 -4.27
C TYR A 74 -4.58 -1.83 -3.95
N GLU A 75 -3.75 -1.62 -4.97
CA GLU A 75 -2.44 -0.99 -4.78
C GLU A 75 -2.58 0.41 -4.20
N ARG A 76 -3.50 1.21 -4.75
CA ARG A 76 -3.70 2.58 -4.28
C ARG A 76 -4.25 2.65 -2.86
N ALA A 77 -5.19 1.79 -2.49
CA ALA A 77 -5.75 1.75 -1.14
C ALA A 77 -4.71 1.29 -0.11
N LEU A 78 -3.97 0.21 -0.40
CA LEU A 78 -2.96 -0.32 0.51
C LEU A 78 -1.87 0.71 0.84
N HIS A 79 -1.48 1.50 -0.15
CA HIS A 79 -0.41 2.50 -0.07
C HIS A 79 -0.89 3.91 0.31
N SER A 80 -2.12 4.02 0.82
CA SER A 80 -2.66 5.29 1.33
C SER A 80 -2.30 5.56 2.78
N TYR A 81 -1.90 4.52 3.54
CA TYR A 81 -1.67 4.61 4.98
C TYR A 81 -0.48 3.76 5.41
N GLY A 82 0.14 4.15 6.52
CA GLY A 82 0.92 3.24 7.35
C GLY A 82 0.01 2.32 8.19
N ALA A 83 0.40 2.12 9.43
CA ALA A 83 -0.32 1.41 10.47
C ALA A 83 -1.57 2.17 10.94
N GLU A 84 -1.58 3.49 10.78
CA GLU A 84 -2.69 4.41 11.07
C GLU A 84 -3.83 4.31 10.03
N ARG A 85 -4.44 3.12 9.93
CA ARG A 85 -5.41 2.78 8.87
C ARG A 85 -6.84 2.62 9.36
N GLU A 86 -7.22 3.30 10.44
CA GLU A 86 -8.57 3.25 11.01
C GLU A 86 -9.65 3.65 9.98
N LEU A 87 -9.36 4.68 9.17
CA LEU A 87 -10.25 5.13 8.09
C LEU A 87 -10.40 4.10 6.97
N ALA A 88 -9.37 3.27 6.73
CA ALA A 88 -9.46 2.23 5.71
C ALA A 88 -10.50 1.15 6.06
N ALA A 89 -10.74 0.89 7.35
CA ALA A 89 -11.82 0.00 7.80
C ALA A 89 -13.22 0.56 7.51
N LEU A 90 -13.33 1.87 7.27
CA LEU A 90 -14.55 2.57 6.83
C LEU A 90 -14.60 2.74 5.30
N GLY A 91 -13.57 2.30 4.57
CA GLY A 91 -13.44 2.52 3.13
C GLY A 91 -13.08 3.95 2.75
N GLU A 92 -12.55 4.73 3.70
CA GLU A 92 -12.19 6.11 3.50
C GLU A 92 -10.72 6.22 3.11
N PHE A 93 -10.49 6.73 1.90
CA PHE A 93 -9.17 7.03 1.34
C PHE A 93 -9.23 8.45 0.76
N PRO A 94 -9.06 9.50 1.60
CA PRO A 94 -9.25 10.89 1.16
C PRO A 94 -8.31 11.29 0.04
N ASN A 95 -7.06 10.81 0.10
CA ASN A 95 -6.05 11.09 -0.90
C ASN A 95 -5.16 9.85 -1.15
N PRO A 96 -5.63 8.86 -1.92
CA PRO A 96 -4.79 7.73 -2.31
C PRO A 96 -3.66 8.21 -3.25
N PRO A 97 -2.54 7.47 -3.39
CA PRO A 97 -1.56 7.75 -4.43
C PRO A 97 -2.18 7.63 -5.83
N ASP A 98 -1.53 8.19 -6.83
CA ASP A 98 -1.94 8.09 -8.24
C ASP A 98 -1.41 6.80 -8.88
N VAL A 99 -0.17 6.44 -8.58
CA VAL A 99 0.51 5.25 -9.08
C VAL A 99 1.29 4.61 -7.95
N VAL A 100 1.37 3.28 -7.96
CA VAL A 100 2.29 2.51 -7.12
C VAL A 100 3.26 1.77 -8.02
N SER A 101 4.56 1.92 -7.79
CA SER A 101 5.62 1.22 -8.53
C SER A 101 6.33 0.20 -7.65
N HIS A 102 6.67 -0.95 -8.22
CA HIS A 102 7.37 -2.06 -7.57
C HIS A 102 8.66 -2.39 -8.33
N PRO A 103 9.66 -1.48 -8.36
CA PRO A 103 10.91 -1.76 -9.05
C PRO A 103 11.64 -2.93 -8.39
N SER A 104 12.20 -3.83 -9.20
CA SER A 104 12.96 -5.01 -8.76
C SER A 104 14.46 -4.88 -8.99
N THR A 105 14.89 -3.82 -9.68
CA THR A 105 16.29 -3.54 -9.98
C THR A 105 16.61 -2.06 -9.79
N GLU A 106 17.89 -1.74 -9.61
CA GLU A 106 18.36 -0.35 -9.55
C GLU A 106 18.00 0.43 -10.82
N ASP A 107 18.12 -0.18 -12.00
CA ASP A 107 17.73 0.44 -13.27
C ASP A 107 16.24 0.76 -13.36
N GLU A 108 15.36 -0.10 -12.83
CA GLU A 108 13.92 0.17 -12.76
C GLU A 108 13.62 1.30 -11.78
N LEU A 109 14.29 1.32 -10.62
CA LEU A 109 14.15 2.38 -9.63
C LEU A 109 14.60 3.74 -10.20
N VAL A 110 15.75 3.78 -10.88
CA VAL A 110 16.25 5.00 -11.54
C VAL A 110 15.25 5.50 -12.58
N GLN A 111 14.72 4.61 -13.43
CA GLN A 111 13.71 4.99 -14.42
C GLN A 111 12.44 5.59 -13.79
N VAL A 112 11.96 5.05 -12.67
CA VAL A 112 10.81 5.62 -11.95
C VAL A 112 11.16 6.99 -11.37
N LEU A 113 12.32 7.15 -10.76
CA LEU A 113 12.75 8.42 -10.18
C LEU A 113 12.93 9.51 -11.24
N GLU A 114 13.60 9.19 -12.36
CA GLU A 114 13.75 10.10 -13.50
C GLU A 114 12.39 10.48 -14.09
N TRP A 115 11.46 9.53 -14.17
CA TRP A 115 10.10 9.80 -14.61
C TRP A 115 9.35 10.75 -13.66
N CYS A 116 9.46 10.53 -12.35
CA CYS A 116 8.84 11.39 -11.35
C CYS A 116 9.43 12.81 -11.39
N ASP A 117 10.76 12.92 -11.47
CA ASP A 117 11.48 14.20 -11.57
C ASP A 117 11.04 15.00 -12.80
N LYS A 118 11.02 14.35 -13.97
CA LYS A 118 10.62 14.97 -15.25
C LYS A 118 9.24 15.61 -15.21
N TYR A 119 8.30 15.04 -14.46
CA TYR A 119 6.91 15.53 -14.39
C TYR A 119 6.57 16.19 -13.04
N ASN A 120 7.55 16.37 -12.15
CA ASN A 120 7.37 16.89 -10.79
C ASN A 120 6.29 16.13 -9.99
N TYR A 121 6.28 14.79 -10.11
CA TYR A 121 5.46 13.96 -9.26
C TYR A 121 6.06 13.85 -7.86
N VAL A 122 5.20 13.86 -6.85
CA VAL A 122 5.62 13.62 -5.47
C VAL A 122 5.91 12.15 -5.30
N THR A 123 7.12 11.84 -4.85
CA THR A 123 7.57 10.47 -4.63
C THR A 123 7.53 10.11 -3.16
N ILE A 124 6.88 8.99 -2.82
CA ILE A 124 6.83 8.46 -1.46
C ILE A 124 7.49 7.08 -1.44
N PRO A 125 8.65 6.89 -0.79
CA PRO A 125 9.21 5.57 -0.59
C PRO A 125 8.35 4.78 0.41
N TYR A 126 8.11 3.51 0.10
CA TYR A 126 7.29 2.61 0.90
C TYR A 126 8.01 1.26 1.05
N GLY A 127 7.72 0.58 2.16
CA GLY A 127 8.21 -0.78 2.38
C GLY A 127 7.17 -1.60 3.13
N GLY A 128 7.38 -1.83 4.41
CA GLY A 128 6.45 -2.62 5.23
C GLY A 128 5.07 -1.98 5.42
N GLY A 129 4.96 -0.65 5.31
CA GLY A 129 3.71 0.08 5.60
C GLY A 129 3.36 0.13 7.08
N SER A 130 4.35 -0.05 7.97
CA SER A 130 4.16 -0.17 9.42
C SER A 130 4.47 1.11 10.20
N SER A 131 4.78 2.22 9.53
CA SER A 131 4.86 3.54 10.16
C SER A 131 3.56 3.84 10.89
N VAL A 132 3.58 4.43 12.09
CA VAL A 132 2.38 4.78 12.88
C VAL A 132 2.15 6.30 12.94
N VAL A 133 2.93 7.06 12.18
CA VAL A 133 3.01 8.53 12.31
C VAL A 133 2.58 9.25 11.02
N GLY A 134 1.94 8.54 10.07
CA GLY A 134 1.59 9.15 8.79
C GLY A 134 2.75 9.29 7.81
N GLY A 135 3.93 8.74 8.12
CA GLY A 135 5.17 9.00 7.34
C GLY A 135 5.16 8.49 5.90
N VAL A 136 4.17 7.68 5.51
CA VAL A 136 3.95 7.19 4.15
C VAL A 136 2.59 7.59 3.58
N THR A 137 1.80 8.35 4.34
CA THR A 137 0.46 8.76 3.94
C THR A 137 0.55 9.90 2.90
N PRO A 138 -0.10 9.79 1.73
CA PRO A 138 -0.01 10.80 0.68
C PRO A 138 -0.61 12.16 1.11
N PRO A 139 0.16 13.27 1.09
CA PRO A 139 -0.33 14.58 1.51
C PRO A 139 -1.33 15.16 0.51
N ASP A 140 -2.39 15.79 1.04
CA ASP A 140 -3.51 16.36 0.28
C ASP A 140 -3.16 17.68 -0.43
N ASP A 141 -2.20 18.43 0.10
CA ASP A 141 -1.75 19.73 -0.42
C ASP A 141 -0.72 19.64 -1.56
N LYS A 142 -0.42 18.42 -2.05
CA LYS A 142 0.59 18.18 -3.08
C LYS A 142 0.02 17.69 -4.41
N GLY A 143 0.88 17.69 -5.42
CA GLY A 143 0.58 17.26 -6.79
C GLY A 143 0.30 15.76 -6.93
N PRO A 144 0.33 15.22 -8.16
CA PRO A 144 0.23 13.79 -8.41
C PRO A 144 1.32 13.00 -7.66
N ILE A 145 0.95 11.83 -7.10
CA ILE A 145 1.80 11.06 -6.18
C ILE A 145 2.12 9.69 -6.76
N VAL A 146 3.40 9.35 -6.77
CA VAL A 146 3.91 8.00 -7.07
C VAL A 146 4.49 7.42 -5.79
N THR A 147 3.88 6.35 -5.29
CA THR A 147 4.45 5.57 -4.19
C THR A 147 5.38 4.51 -4.78
N ILE A 148 6.60 4.40 -4.26
CA ILE A 148 7.58 3.40 -4.66
C ILE A 148 7.67 2.34 -3.57
N ASP A 149 7.02 1.19 -3.77
CA ASP A 149 7.16 0.05 -2.85
C ASP A 149 8.46 -0.70 -3.16
N MET A 150 9.32 -0.78 -2.15
CA MET A 150 10.61 -1.45 -2.23
C MET A 150 10.50 -2.96 -1.97
N ASP A 151 9.28 -3.52 -2.01
CA ASP A 151 9.01 -4.92 -1.70
C ASP A 151 9.79 -5.91 -2.59
N GLN A 152 10.11 -5.56 -3.83
CA GLN A 152 10.88 -6.43 -4.74
C GLN A 152 12.41 -6.35 -4.54
N PHE A 153 12.92 -5.39 -3.75
CA PHE A 153 14.33 -5.33 -3.34
C PHE A 153 14.58 -6.24 -2.12
N ASP A 154 14.40 -7.55 -2.30
CA ASP A 154 14.37 -8.55 -1.22
C ASP A 154 15.48 -9.60 -1.28
N GLN A 155 16.54 -9.35 -2.05
CA GLN A 155 17.68 -10.25 -2.24
C GLN A 155 18.88 -9.86 -1.36
N VAL A 156 19.65 -10.87 -0.94
CA VAL A 156 20.89 -10.68 -0.19
C VAL A 156 22.09 -10.86 -1.13
N TYR A 157 22.93 -9.83 -1.22
CA TYR A 157 24.20 -9.90 -1.93
C TYR A 157 25.33 -10.25 -0.96
N MET A 158 26.05 -11.35 -1.22
CA MET A 158 27.25 -11.71 -0.46
C MET A 158 28.48 -11.58 -1.34
N ASP A 159 29.45 -10.79 -0.89
CA ASP A 159 30.78 -10.79 -1.50
C ASP A 159 31.56 -12.01 -1.02
N LEU A 160 31.67 -13.01 -1.91
CA LEU A 160 32.40 -14.25 -1.65
C LEU A 160 33.93 -14.08 -1.75
N ASN A 161 34.43 -12.91 -2.13
CA ASN A 161 35.86 -12.64 -2.28
C ASN A 161 36.52 -12.07 -1.01
N LEU A 162 35.78 -11.92 0.10
CA LEU A 162 36.32 -11.47 1.39
C LEU A 162 37.16 -12.52 2.15
N ARG A 163 37.53 -13.64 1.53
CA ARG A 163 38.54 -14.55 2.09
C ARG A 163 39.94 -13.98 1.79
N GLY A 164 40.51 -13.34 2.81
CA GLY A 164 41.78 -12.64 2.77
C GLY A 164 42.94 -13.39 2.14
N SER A 165 43.80 -12.58 1.52
CA SER A 165 45.21 -12.85 1.22
C SER A 165 46.02 -12.98 2.50
#